data_AF-A0A7W0N989-F1
#
_entry.id   AF-A0A7W0N989-F1
#
_cell.length_a   1.000
_cell.length_b   1.000
_cell.length_c   1.000
_cell.angle_alpha   90.00
_cell.angle_beta   90.00
_cell.angle_gamma   90.00
#
_symmetry.space_group_name_H-M   'P 1'
#
loop_
_entity.id
_entity.type
_entity.pdbx_description
1 polymer ?
#
loop_
_entity_poly.entity_id
_entity_poly.type
_entity_poly.pdbx_seq_one_letter_code
_entity_poly.pdbx_strand_id
1 'polypeptide(L)' 'VDGGAVAVWASSGETTPDIQETMARRFHQQIVLGDITRLGDLTNDAKTTISAGRDVRLSWALLSDPALKMR' A
#
# COMPACT_ATOMS: atom_id res chain seq x y z
N VAL A 1 3.68 -25.56 11.63
CA VAL A 1 3.45 -24.21 12.18
C VAL A 1 2.85 -23.44 11.03
N ASP A 2 1.56 -23.13 11.11
CA ASP A 2 0.89 -22.38 10.05
C ASP A 2 0.77 -20.94 10.53
N GLY A 3 1.64 -20.08 10.01
CA GLY A 3 1.75 -18.68 10.44
C GLY A 3 2.48 -17.85 9.39
N GLY A 4 2.10 -16.58 9.28
CA GLY A 4 2.62 -15.68 8.27
C GLY A 4 1.66 -14.51 8.03
N ALA A 5 2.11 -13.52 7.27
CA ALA A 5 1.23 -12.43 6.85
C ALA A 5 0.30 -12.91 5.72
N VAL A 6 -0.98 -12.55 5.81
CA VAL A 6 -1.96 -12.77 4.71
C VAL A 6 -1.69 -11.87 3.51
N ALA A 7 -0.96 -10.77 3.72
CA ALA A 7 -0.55 -9.81 2.70
C ALA A 7 0.72 -9.08 3.13
N VAL A 8 1.58 -8.75 2.17
CA VAL A 8 2.73 -7.85 2.36
C VAL A 8 2.74 -6.78 1.27
N TRP A 9 2.86 -5.52 1.66
CA TRP A 9 3.05 -4.40 0.73
C TRP A 9 4.39 -3.74 1.03
N ALA A 10 5.32 -3.80 0.08
CA ALA A 10 6.70 -3.39 0.29
C ALA A 10 7.33 -2.85 -1.01
N SER A 11 8.40 -2.07 -0.87
CA SER A 11 9.19 -1.61 -2.01
C SER A 11 10.24 -2.66 -2.43
N SER A 12 10.42 -2.84 -3.73
CA SER A 12 11.53 -3.57 -4.34
C SER A 12 12.76 -2.70 -4.61
N GLY A 13 12.70 -1.40 -4.30
CA GLY A 13 13.78 -0.44 -4.48
C GLY A 13 14.02 0.40 -3.21
N GLU A 14 15.04 1.24 -3.26
CA GLU A 14 15.30 2.18 -2.18
C GLU A 14 14.26 3.30 -2.20
N THR A 15 13.71 3.62 -1.03
CA THR A 15 12.79 4.75 -0.85
C THR A 15 13.15 5.49 0.43
N THR A 16 12.99 6.81 0.42
CA THR A 16 13.31 7.64 1.57
C THR A 16 12.20 7.62 2.62
N PRO A 17 12.51 7.83 3.92
CA PRO A 17 11.52 7.72 4.99
C PRO A 17 10.28 8.62 4.84
N ASP A 18 10.43 9.82 4.29
CA ASP A 18 9.35 10.79 4.06
C ASP A 18 8.30 10.28 3.04
N ILE A 19 8.77 9.59 2.01
CA ILE A 19 7.94 8.97 0.98
C ILE A 19 7.18 7.76 1.56
N GLN A 20 7.87 6.94 2.35
CA GLN A 20 7.26 5.80 3.06
C GLN A 20 6.16 6.28 4.01
N GLU A 21 6.43 7.31 4.80
CA GLU A 21 5.49 7.91 5.75
C GLU A 21 4.25 8.46 5.04
N THR A 22 4.43 9.19 3.93
CA THR A 22 3.34 9.78 3.15
C THR A 22 2.36 8.71 2.66
N MET A 23 2.89 7.62 2.07
CA MET A 23 2.06 6.49 1.62
C MET A 23 1.38 5.77 2.78
N ALA A 24 2.11 5.49 3.87
CA ALA A 24 1.58 4.81 5.03
C ALA A 24 0.44 5.59 5.70
N ARG A 25 0.58 6.92 5.82
CA ARG A 25 -0.47 7.79 6.39
C ARG A 25 -1.76 7.73 5.57
N ARG A 26 -1.67 7.83 4.25
CA ARG A 26 -2.86 7.74 3.36
C ARG A 26 -3.53 6.39 3.44
N PHE A 27 -2.75 5.31 3.42
CA PHE A 27 -3.27 3.94 3.51
C PHE A 27 -4.06 3.73 4.81
N HIS A 28 -3.51 4.12 5.97
CA HIS A 28 -4.20 3.97 7.25
C HIS A 28 -5.44 4.85 7.37
N GLN A 29 -5.41 6.08 6.82
CA GLN A 29 -6.61 6.94 6.77
C GLN A 29 -7.75 6.26 6.01
N GLN A 30 -7.46 5.68 4.84
CA GLN A 30 -8.48 5.01 4.04
C GLN A 30 -8.99 3.71 4.67
N ILE A 31 -8.15 2.98 5.41
CA ILE A 31 -8.62 1.82 6.21
C ILE A 31 -9.65 2.26 7.26
N VAL A 32 -9.43 3.40 7.92
CA VAL A 32 -10.33 3.90 8.97
C VAL A 32 -11.64 4.40 8.38
N LEU A 33 -11.60 5.17 7.28
CA LEU A 33 -12.79 5.60 6.55
C LEU A 33 -13.57 4.37 6.03
N GLY A 34 -12.86 3.47 5.34
CA GLY A 34 -13.35 2.22 4.79
C GLY A 34 -14.32 2.35 3.61
N ASP A 35 -14.28 3.49 2.91
CA ASP A 35 -14.94 3.66 1.61
C ASP A 35 -14.26 2.80 0.53
N ILE A 36 -12.95 2.59 0.65
CA ILE A 36 -12.18 1.67 -0.20
C ILE A 36 -12.08 0.30 0.51
N THR A 37 -12.70 -0.72 -0.08
CA THR A 37 -12.91 -2.02 0.58
C THR A 37 -11.91 -3.11 0.18
N ARG A 38 -11.22 -2.96 -0.95
CA ARG A 38 -10.24 -3.94 -1.46
C ARG A 38 -8.82 -3.49 -1.16
N LEU A 39 -7.99 -4.44 -0.75
CA LEU A 39 -6.58 -4.18 -0.41
C LEU A 39 -5.80 -3.60 -1.60
N GLY A 40 -6.01 -4.12 -2.81
CA GLY A 40 -5.38 -3.59 -4.02
C GLY A 40 -5.72 -2.11 -4.26
N ASP A 41 -6.99 -1.74 -4.09
CA ASP A 41 -7.44 -0.37 -4.28
C ASP A 41 -6.88 0.57 -3.21
N LEU A 42 -6.77 0.11 -1.95
CA LEU A 42 -6.11 0.85 -0.88
C LEU A 42 -4.63 1.13 -1.20
N THR A 43 -3.90 0.13 -1.70
CA THR A 43 -2.49 0.31 -2.08
C THR A 43 -2.34 1.25 -3.28
N ASN A 44 -3.25 1.19 -4.25
CA ASN A 44 -3.25 2.08 -5.41
C ASN A 44 -3.55 3.52 -5.01
N ASP A 45 -4.57 3.74 -4.18
CA ASP A 45 -4.91 5.06 -3.65
C ASP A 45 -3.74 5.67 -2.88
N ALA A 46 -3.07 4.91 -2.00
CA ALA A 46 -1.92 5.39 -1.27
C ALA A 46 -0.77 5.85 -2.18
N LYS A 47 -0.49 5.12 -3.27
CA LYS A 47 0.52 5.51 -4.27
C LYS A 47 0.22 6.82 -5.00
N THR A 48 -1.04 7.25 -5.07
CA THR A 48 -1.40 8.52 -5.76
C THR A 48 -0.87 9.75 -5.05
N THR A 49 -0.53 9.64 -3.76
CA THR A 49 0.05 10.73 -2.96
C THR A 49 1.46 11.12 -3.41
N ILE A 50 2.14 10.23 -4.14
CA ILE A 50 3.48 10.48 -4.68
C ILE A 50 3.33 11.06 -6.08
N SER A 51 3.35 12.39 -6.21
CA SER A 51 3.11 13.11 -7.46
C SER A 51 4.27 13.00 -8.45
N ALA A 52 5.50 13.29 -8.01
CA ALA A 52 6.74 13.12 -8.77
C ALA A 52 7.54 11.94 -8.20
N GLY A 53 7.58 10.80 -8.93
CA GLY A 53 8.23 9.57 -8.45
C GLY A 53 7.62 8.31 -9.07
N ARG A 54 7.68 8.20 -10.40
CA ARG A 54 7.12 7.03 -11.11
C ARG A 54 7.82 5.74 -10.70
N ASP A 55 9.14 5.79 -10.60
CA ASP A 55 10.02 4.75 -10.09
C ASP A 55 9.60 4.31 -8.68
N VAL A 56 9.40 5.24 -7.75
CA VAL A 56 8.88 4.95 -6.40
C VAL A 56 7.55 4.22 -6.49
N ARG A 57 6.54 4.76 -7.20
CA ARG A 57 5.21 4.14 -7.27
C ARG A 57 5.23 2.72 -7.85
N LEU A 58 6.12 2.46 -8.80
CA LEU A 58 6.29 1.15 -9.43
C LEU A 58 7.10 0.17 -8.56
N SER A 59 7.99 0.65 -7.70
CA SER A 59 8.76 -0.19 -6.78
C SER A 59 7.90 -0.84 -5.70
N TRP A 60 6.80 -0.20 -5.30
CA TRP A 60 5.92 -0.73 -4.25
C TRP A 60 4.99 -1.83 -4.79
N ALA A 61 5.21 -3.07 -4.39
CA ALA A 61 4.44 -4.23 -4.84
C ALA A 61 3.59 -4.82 -3.70
N LEU A 62 2.36 -5.22 -4.02
CA LEU A 62 1.49 -5.97 -3.12
C LEU A 62 1.65 -7.47 -3.40
N LEU A 63 2.10 -8.21 -2.40
CA LEU A 63 2.21 -9.66 -2.38
C LEU A 63 1.01 -10.23 -1.59
N SER A 64 -0.11 -10.45 -2.29
CA SER A 64 -1.41 -10.91 -1.76
C SER A 64 -2.38 -11.15 -2.92
N ASP A 65 -3.60 -11.58 -2.62
CA ASP A 65 -4.78 -11.32 -3.46
C ASP A 65 -5.14 -9.81 -3.41
N PRO A 66 -5.07 -9.06 -4.53
CA PRO A 66 -5.50 -7.66 -4.56
C PRO A 66 -7.00 -7.47 -4.34
N ALA A 67 -7.82 -8.49 -4.59
CA ALA A 67 -9.26 -8.47 -4.36
C ALA A 67 -9.64 -8.78 -2.90
N LEU A 68 -8.67 -9.05 -2.02
CA LEU A 68 -8.90 -9.27 -0.60
C LEU A 68 -9.68 -8.10 0.00
N LYS A 69 -10.80 -8.41 0.64
CA LYS A 69 -11.63 -7.42 1.34
C LYS A 69 -11.08 -7.15 2.72
N MET A 70 -10.97 -5.87 3.06
CA MET A 70 -10.50 -5.40 4.38
C MET A 70 -11.64 -5.13 5.37
N ARG A 71 -12.89 -5.32 4.94
CA ARG A 71 -14.13 -5.32 5.73
C ARG A 71 -15.15 -6.28 5.12
#